data_AF-A0A428ZFQ3-F1
#
_entry.id   AF-A0A428ZFQ3-F1
#
_cell.length_a   1.000
_cell.length_b   1.000
_cell.length_c   1.000
_cell.angle_alpha   90.00
_cell.angle_beta   90.00
_cell.angle_gamma   90.00
#
_symmetry.space_group_name_H-M   'P 1'
#
loop_
_entity.id
_entity.type
_entity.pdbx_description
1 polymer ?
#
loop_
_entity_poly.entity_id
_entity_poly.type
_entity_poly.pdbx_seq_one_letter_code
_entity_poly.pdbx_strand_id
1 'polypeptide(L)'
;MTPPPGWYRDPSAPHLERWWDGTAWTEHRRAPESPAAPTPPVSGPSAYGSQPTVPLTPGRPSDGGASGKGPKAVALIAAGAVLLTAIVTGVIVLGEDDGGGKVETAPTLATSQPVDREPAPDTPSPSESASEPPADGPAVVTDQLNGITLPLLDGWVRPRNVTEADILMTTDGTYDCPADFGFCRHGKVTSRTATADDGSSPEAIAKADIEEAADAAYDRDLIGRRPFGGIESHKVMGSGPVSVAGRAGWFVRWRVTTAEGPGGYVQSLAFPSGVGTGSPVVVRYVFDAGDDGPPLADMDRLTKGIRSTTD
;
A
#
# COMPACT_ATOMS: atom_id res chain seq x y z
N MET A 1 -16.99 39.36 -5.97
CA MET A 1 -16.48 39.15 -7.33
C MET A 1 -15.69 37.87 -7.33
N THR A 2 -16.06 36.89 -8.15
CA THR A 2 -15.27 35.67 -8.34
C THR A 2 -14.05 35.97 -9.23
N PRO A 3 -12.92 35.28 -9.01
CA PRO A 3 -11.75 35.44 -9.87
C PRO A 3 -12.07 35.03 -11.32
N PRO A 4 -11.44 35.67 -12.33
CA PRO A 4 -11.61 35.28 -13.73
C PRO A 4 -11.07 33.86 -13.97
N PRO A 5 -11.46 33.19 -15.08
CA PRO A 5 -10.91 31.88 -15.42
C PRO A 5 -9.38 31.92 -15.55
N GLY A 6 -8.68 30.94 -14.98
CA GLY A 6 -7.22 30.93 -14.95
C GLY A 6 -6.59 29.83 -14.10
N TRP A 7 -5.26 29.75 -14.12
CA TRP A 7 -4.49 28.89 -13.22
C TRP A 7 -4.28 29.57 -11.88
N TYR A 8 -4.61 28.88 -10.80
CA TYR A 8 -4.45 29.35 -9.44
C TYR A 8 -3.88 28.24 -8.55
N ARG A 9 -3.29 28.58 -7.41
CA ARG A 9 -2.81 27.59 -6.41
C ARG A 9 -3.95 26.63 -6.04
N ASP A 10 -3.70 25.33 -6.11
CA ASP A 10 -4.68 24.32 -5.72
C ASP A 10 -4.87 24.34 -4.19
N PRO A 11 -6.09 24.63 -3.68
CA PRO A 11 -6.36 24.64 -2.24
C PRO A 11 -6.15 23.29 -1.56
N SER A 12 -6.28 22.19 -2.31
CA SER A 12 -6.12 20.81 -1.84
C SER A 12 -4.69 20.28 -2.01
N ALA A 13 -3.88 20.91 -2.86
CA ALA A 13 -2.49 20.53 -3.12
C ALA A 13 -1.63 21.79 -3.35
N PRO A 14 -1.16 22.49 -2.30
CA PRO A 14 -0.55 23.82 -2.41
C PRO A 14 0.72 23.90 -3.28
N HIS A 15 1.31 22.77 -3.64
CA HIS A 15 2.48 22.64 -4.51
C HIS A 15 2.12 22.62 -6.01
N LEU A 16 0.84 22.60 -6.37
CA LEU A 16 0.33 22.58 -7.74
C LEU A 16 -0.56 23.80 -8.03
N GLU A 17 -0.76 24.06 -9.32
CA GLU A 17 -1.80 24.95 -9.82
C GLU A 17 -2.96 24.12 -10.37
N ARG A 18 -4.19 24.55 -10.11
CA ARG A 18 -5.44 23.99 -10.63
C ARG A 18 -6.16 25.03 -11.47
N TRP A 19 -6.85 24.59 -12.51
CA TRP A 19 -7.57 25.50 -13.40
C TRP A 19 -8.97 25.84 -12.84
N TRP A 20 -9.25 27.14 -12.71
CA TRP A 20 -10.56 27.71 -12.39
C TRP A 20 -11.25 28.17 -13.68
N ASP A 21 -12.50 27.77 -13.90
CA ASP A 21 -13.25 28.11 -15.13
C ASP A 21 -14.08 29.40 -15.04
N GLY A 22 -14.01 30.11 -13.91
CA GLY A 22 -14.84 31.29 -13.61
C GLY A 22 -16.00 30.99 -12.65
N THR A 23 -16.37 29.72 -12.50
CA THR A 23 -17.49 29.25 -11.66
C THR A 23 -17.15 28.08 -10.75
N ALA A 24 -16.24 27.18 -11.17
CA ALA A 24 -15.79 26.01 -10.42
C ALA A 24 -14.33 25.63 -10.74
N TRP A 25 -13.74 24.83 -9.86
CA TRP A 25 -12.41 24.24 -10.06
C TRP A 25 -12.52 23.00 -10.96
N THR A 26 -11.76 22.97 -12.05
CA THR A 26 -11.70 21.80 -12.96
C THR A 26 -10.61 20.82 -12.54
N GLU A 27 -10.60 19.57 -13.01
CA GLU A 27 -9.57 18.58 -12.64
C GLU A 27 -8.20 18.81 -13.29
N HIS A 28 -8.05 19.82 -14.17
CA HIS A 28 -6.75 20.12 -14.76
C HIS A 28 -5.80 20.67 -13.70
N ARG A 29 -4.67 19.98 -13.49
CA ARG A 29 -3.60 20.36 -12.55
C ARG A 29 -2.25 20.41 -13.28
N ARG A 30 -1.40 21.37 -12.89
CA ARG A 30 -0.04 21.52 -13.41
C ARG A 30 0.95 21.92 -12.32
N ALA A 31 2.23 21.68 -12.57
CA ALA A 31 3.29 22.27 -11.75
C ALA A 31 3.34 23.80 -11.97
N PRO A 32 3.64 24.61 -10.94
CA PRO A 32 3.83 26.04 -11.10
C PRO A 32 4.95 26.30 -12.11
N GLU A 33 4.65 27.11 -13.12
CA GLU A 33 5.64 27.46 -14.14
C GLU A 33 6.73 28.33 -13.49
N SER A 34 7.95 27.80 -13.38
CA SER A 34 9.10 28.63 -13.01
C SER A 34 9.35 29.65 -14.11
N PRO A 35 9.52 30.95 -13.79
CA PRO A 35 9.86 31.94 -14.79
C PRO A 35 11.14 31.52 -15.51
N ALA A 36 11.04 31.32 -16.83
CA ALA A 36 12.21 31.14 -17.67
C ALA A 36 13.13 32.36 -17.51
N ALA A 37 14.43 32.11 -17.28
CA ALA A 37 15.42 33.16 -17.26
C ALA A 37 15.40 33.93 -18.60
N PRO A 38 15.45 35.28 -18.59
CA PRO A 38 15.36 36.05 -19.82
C PRO A 38 16.55 35.78 -20.74
N THR A 39 16.26 35.29 -21.95
CA THR A 39 17.22 35.24 -23.06
C THR A 39 17.55 36.67 -23.55
N PRO A 40 18.82 37.00 -23.81
CA PRO A 40 19.19 38.32 -24.33
C PRO A 40 18.66 38.53 -25.77
N PRO A 41 18.34 39.78 -26.16
CA PRO A 41 17.68 40.07 -27.43
C PRO A 41 18.61 39.91 -28.64
N VAL A 42 18.15 39.15 -29.64
CA VAL A 42 18.68 39.17 -31.01
C VAL A 42 18.21 40.46 -31.69
N SER A 43 19.17 41.26 -32.15
CA SER A 43 18.91 42.45 -32.95
C SER A 43 18.50 42.06 -34.37
N GLY A 44 17.49 42.76 -34.88
CA GLY A 44 16.76 42.48 -36.11
C GLY A 44 17.50 42.74 -37.44
N PRO A 45 16.77 42.68 -38.57
CA PRO A 45 17.27 42.15 -39.83
C PRO A 45 17.65 43.23 -40.84
N SER A 46 18.49 42.89 -41.83
CA SER A 46 18.49 43.56 -43.13
C SER A 46 19.04 42.68 -44.24
N ALA A 47 18.47 42.96 -45.42
CA ALA A 47 18.42 42.18 -46.62
C ALA A 47 19.66 42.32 -47.53
N TYR A 48 19.57 41.64 -48.68
CA TYR A 48 20.40 41.73 -49.89
C TYR A 48 21.65 40.84 -49.95
N GLY A 49 21.52 39.75 -50.72
CA GLY A 49 22.18 39.62 -52.02
C GLY A 49 23.65 39.22 -52.08
N SER A 50 23.92 38.27 -52.99
CA SER A 50 25.17 38.03 -53.74
C SER A 50 26.02 36.81 -53.31
N GLN A 51 26.10 35.84 -54.23
CA GLN A 51 27.21 34.88 -54.42
C GLN A 51 28.47 35.61 -54.98
N PRO A 52 29.65 35.00 -55.26
CA PRO A 52 30.26 33.68 -54.95
C PRO A 52 31.73 33.77 -54.39
N THR A 53 32.43 32.64 -54.13
CA THR A 53 33.82 32.27 -54.57
C THR A 53 34.48 31.18 -53.66
N VAL A 54 35.15 30.21 -54.30
CA VAL A 54 35.92 29.02 -53.81
C VAL A 54 37.40 29.35 -53.44
N PRO A 55 38.34 28.41 -53.10
CA PRO A 55 38.35 27.17 -52.27
C PRO A 55 39.56 27.12 -51.26
N LEU A 56 39.74 26.01 -50.50
CA LEU A 56 40.99 25.21 -50.34
C LEU A 56 40.84 24.06 -49.29
N THR A 57 41.16 22.83 -49.71
CA THR A 57 41.25 21.52 -49.00
C THR A 57 42.61 21.36 -48.23
N PRO A 58 43.04 20.22 -47.60
CA PRO A 58 42.42 18.88 -47.35
C PRO A 58 42.72 18.12 -46.00
N GLY A 59 41.99 17.01 -45.80
CA GLY A 59 42.42 15.75 -45.11
C GLY A 59 41.99 15.59 -43.63
N ARG A 60 41.65 14.42 -43.05
CA ARG A 60 41.63 12.97 -43.37
C ARG A 60 40.89 12.25 -42.16
N PRO A 61 40.80 10.91 -42.08
CA PRO A 61 39.70 10.04 -42.51
C PRO A 61 38.91 9.35 -41.38
N SER A 62 37.83 8.67 -41.79
CA SER A 62 37.05 7.67 -41.07
C SER A 62 37.68 6.27 -41.11
N ASP A 63 37.45 5.45 -40.07
CA ASP A 63 37.71 4.01 -40.08
C ASP A 63 36.40 3.23 -39.91
N GLY A 64 36.28 2.14 -40.66
CA GLY A 64 35.29 1.09 -40.47
C GLY A 64 35.92 -0.29 -40.72
N GLY A 65 35.35 -1.32 -40.09
CA GLY A 65 35.34 -2.69 -40.62
C GLY A 65 36.25 -3.76 -40.01
N ALA A 66 35.58 -4.68 -39.29
CA ALA A 66 35.67 -6.14 -39.39
C ALA A 66 36.80 -6.98 -38.72
N SER A 67 36.31 -8.07 -38.07
CA SER A 67 36.87 -9.43 -37.95
C SER A 67 38.09 -9.70 -37.06
N GLY A 68 37.96 -10.66 -36.13
CA GLY A 68 39.12 -11.41 -35.62
C GLY A 68 38.96 -12.02 -34.23
N LYS A 69 39.09 -13.35 -34.16
CA LYS A 69 39.04 -14.21 -32.96
C LYS A 69 40.11 -13.84 -31.90
N GLY A 70 39.78 -14.00 -30.62
CA GLY A 70 40.76 -13.93 -29.50
C GLY A 70 40.30 -14.70 -28.26
N PRO A 71 41.23 -15.24 -27.43
CA PRO A 71 40.98 -16.29 -26.44
C PRO A 71 40.69 -15.79 -25.00
N LYS A 72 40.31 -16.74 -24.14
CA LYS A 72 40.05 -16.60 -22.69
C LYS A 72 41.22 -15.94 -21.92
N ALA A 73 40.91 -15.04 -20.99
CA ALA A 73 41.67 -14.83 -19.77
C ALA A 73 40.76 -14.31 -18.64
N VAL A 74 40.89 -14.97 -17.49
CA VAL A 74 40.26 -14.68 -16.19
C VAL A 74 41.08 -13.60 -15.48
N ALA A 75 40.43 -12.68 -14.76
CA ALA A 75 40.99 -12.06 -13.55
C ALA A 75 39.89 -11.41 -12.70
N LEU A 76 39.64 -12.00 -11.54
CA LEU A 76 39.01 -11.40 -10.36
C LEU A 76 39.89 -10.26 -9.81
N ILE A 77 39.29 -9.28 -9.11
CA ILE A 77 39.72 -8.79 -7.78
C ILE A 77 38.67 -7.83 -7.22
N ALA A 78 38.39 -8.02 -5.93
CA ALA A 78 37.40 -7.34 -5.09
C ALA A 78 37.96 -6.07 -4.40
N ALA A 79 37.05 -5.17 -4.01
CA ALA A 79 37.09 -4.31 -2.81
C ALA A 79 35.76 -3.51 -2.79
N GLY A 80 34.92 -3.44 -1.77
CA GLY A 80 35.16 -3.58 -0.34
C GLY A 80 35.32 -2.20 0.31
N ALA A 81 34.22 -1.50 0.60
CA ALA A 81 34.21 -0.35 1.50
C ALA A 81 32.89 -0.29 2.28
N VAL A 82 32.98 -0.70 3.55
CA VAL A 82 31.94 -0.60 4.59
C VAL A 82 32.06 0.78 5.24
N LEU A 83 30.94 1.49 5.40
CA LEU A 83 30.88 2.70 6.22
C LEU A 83 29.93 2.46 7.40
N LEU A 84 30.52 2.41 8.59
CA LEU A 84 29.85 2.40 9.89
C LEU A 84 29.54 3.84 10.32
N THR A 85 28.29 4.12 10.66
CA THR A 85 27.91 5.34 11.37
C THR A 85 27.37 4.97 12.75
N ALA A 86 28.16 5.27 13.78
CA ALA A 86 27.73 5.26 15.17
C ALA A 86 27.44 6.71 15.59
N ILE A 87 26.23 6.96 16.12
CA ILE A 87 25.94 8.12 16.95
C ILE A 87 25.20 7.62 18.18
N VAL A 88 25.84 7.79 19.34
CA VAL A 88 25.29 7.59 20.68
C VAL A 88 25.39 8.93 21.42
N THR A 89 24.51 9.07 22.42
CA THR A 89 24.52 10.01 23.56
C THR A 89 23.77 11.35 23.33
N GLY A 90 22.89 11.81 24.21
CA GLY A 90 22.61 11.37 25.58
C GLY A 90 21.36 12.02 26.19
N VAL A 91 20.94 11.43 27.31
CA VAL A 91 19.84 11.85 28.21
C VAL A 91 20.43 12.56 29.44
N ILE A 92 19.51 13.16 30.23
CA ILE A 92 19.59 13.64 31.64
C ILE A 92 19.78 15.18 31.66
N VAL A 93 18.95 16.01 32.32
CA VAL A 93 18.68 16.10 33.77
C VAL A 93 17.34 16.82 34.09
N LEU A 94 16.73 16.37 35.20
CA LEU A 94 15.56 16.87 35.94
C LEU A 94 15.66 18.33 36.42
N GLY A 95 14.50 18.96 36.62
CA GLY A 95 14.34 20.16 37.44
C GLY A 95 12.93 20.19 38.02
N GLU A 96 12.81 19.78 39.28
CA GLU A 96 11.66 19.95 40.17
C GLU A 96 12.00 21.09 41.14
N ASP A 97 11.16 22.13 41.22
CA ASP A 97 10.58 22.65 42.48
C ASP A 97 9.76 23.96 42.30
N ASP A 98 8.59 23.91 42.94
CA ASP A 98 7.81 24.93 43.64
C ASP A 98 7.44 26.31 43.05
N GLY A 99 6.12 26.55 43.03
CA GLY A 99 5.53 27.89 42.87
C GLY A 99 4.01 27.87 43.02
N GLY A 100 3.52 27.92 44.26
CA GLY A 100 2.11 27.74 44.62
C GLY A 100 1.10 28.80 44.15
N GLY A 101 -0.17 28.39 44.14
CA GLY A 101 -1.32 29.24 43.85
C GLY A 101 -2.63 28.54 44.15
N LYS A 102 -2.91 28.33 45.44
CA LYS A 102 -4.17 27.83 45.99
C LYS A 102 -5.33 28.78 45.68
N VAL A 103 -6.39 28.29 45.03
CA VAL A 103 -7.75 28.85 45.19
C VAL A 103 -8.73 27.69 45.36
N GLU A 104 -9.21 27.60 46.59
CA GLU A 104 -10.17 26.63 47.11
C GLU A 104 -11.53 27.35 47.14
N THR A 105 -12.51 26.88 46.37
CA THR A 105 -13.91 27.27 46.53
C THR A 105 -14.78 26.03 46.39
N ALA A 106 -15.09 25.41 47.53
CA ALA A 106 -16.14 24.41 47.64
C ALA A 106 -17.53 25.07 47.62
N PRO A 107 -18.57 24.32 47.23
CA PRO A 107 -19.86 24.46 47.91
C PRO A 107 -20.37 23.13 48.47
N THR A 108 -20.54 23.14 49.79
CA THR A 108 -21.64 22.60 50.60
C THR A 108 -22.46 21.43 50.06
N LEU A 109 -22.31 20.28 50.75
CA LEU A 109 -23.27 19.19 50.77
C LEU A 109 -24.61 19.66 51.37
N ALA A 110 -25.68 19.62 50.58
CA ALA A 110 -27.05 19.67 51.06
C ALA A 110 -27.69 18.29 50.89
N THR A 111 -27.84 17.59 52.01
CA THR A 111 -28.66 16.39 52.16
C THR A 111 -30.14 16.75 51.94
N SER A 112 -30.78 16.09 50.97
CA SER A 112 -32.25 16.08 50.83
C SER A 112 -32.73 14.62 50.83
N GLN A 113 -33.74 14.38 51.65
CA GLN A 113 -34.42 13.10 51.90
C GLN A 113 -35.14 12.53 50.66
N PRO A 114 -35.46 11.22 50.64
CA PRO A 114 -36.09 10.57 49.48
C PRO A 114 -37.57 10.95 49.38
N VAL A 115 -38.01 11.29 48.17
CA VAL A 115 -39.43 11.40 47.81
C VAL A 115 -39.74 10.24 46.86
N ASP A 116 -40.65 9.37 47.28
CA ASP A 116 -41.25 8.33 46.45
C ASP A 116 -41.75 8.91 45.13
N ARG A 117 -41.26 8.38 44.00
CA ARG A 117 -41.80 8.66 42.67
C ARG A 117 -41.98 7.34 41.91
N GLU A 118 -43.24 7.13 41.55
CA GLU A 118 -43.80 6.05 40.73
C GLU A 118 -43.06 5.88 39.38
N PRO A 119 -42.96 4.66 38.81
CA PRO A 119 -42.15 4.42 37.62
C PRO A 119 -42.79 5.03 36.38
N ALA A 120 -42.03 5.82 35.63
CA ALA A 120 -42.33 6.17 34.25
C ALA A 120 -42.10 4.94 33.35
N PRO A 121 -42.89 4.74 32.27
CA PRO A 121 -42.76 3.58 31.42
C PRO A 121 -41.45 3.63 30.61
N ASP A 122 -40.85 2.46 30.42
CA ASP A 122 -39.60 2.24 29.70
C ASP A 122 -39.62 2.84 28.29
N THR A 123 -38.69 3.76 28.05
CA THR A 123 -38.25 4.12 26.70
C THR A 123 -37.60 2.89 26.08
N PRO A 124 -38.02 2.41 24.91
CA PRO A 124 -37.38 1.25 24.28
C PRO A 124 -35.92 1.59 23.98
N SER A 125 -35.03 0.75 24.51
CA SER A 125 -33.62 0.70 24.15
C SER A 125 -33.51 0.64 22.62
N PRO A 126 -32.64 1.44 21.97
CA PRO A 126 -32.43 1.32 20.54
C PRO A 126 -31.89 -0.09 20.28
N SER A 127 -32.73 -0.94 19.69
CA SER A 127 -32.25 -2.18 19.07
C SER A 127 -31.21 -1.76 18.05
N GLU A 128 -29.98 -2.20 18.25
CA GLU A 128 -29.02 -2.31 17.16
C GLU A 128 -29.63 -3.25 16.13
N SER A 129 -30.31 -2.68 15.14
CA SER A 129 -30.60 -3.38 13.88
C SER A 129 -29.29 -3.58 13.14
N ALA A 130 -28.45 -4.47 13.65
CA ALA A 130 -27.58 -5.26 12.80
C ALA A 130 -28.51 -6.24 12.10
N SER A 131 -28.92 -5.93 10.87
CA SER A 131 -29.57 -6.90 10.00
C SER A 131 -28.58 -8.05 9.78
N GLU A 132 -28.69 -9.08 10.62
CA GLU A 132 -27.94 -10.32 10.49
C GLU A 132 -28.38 -10.97 9.15
N PRO A 133 -27.46 -11.32 8.25
CA PRO A 133 -27.81 -12.04 7.03
C PRO A 133 -28.50 -13.36 7.39
N PRO A 134 -29.36 -13.91 6.52
CA PRO A 134 -30.06 -15.17 6.79
C PRO A 134 -29.07 -16.29 7.17
N ALA A 135 -29.36 -17.00 8.25
CA ALA A 135 -28.49 -18.01 8.87
C ALA A 135 -28.24 -19.28 8.04
N ASP A 136 -28.77 -19.36 6.81
CA ASP A 136 -28.72 -20.58 5.97
C ASP A 136 -27.65 -20.51 4.86
N GLY A 137 -26.88 -19.42 4.79
CA GLY A 137 -25.73 -19.29 3.88
C GLY A 137 -24.39 -19.64 4.55
N PRO A 138 -23.38 -20.12 3.79
CA PRO A 138 -22.04 -20.27 4.35
C PRO A 138 -21.56 -18.91 4.86
N ALA A 139 -20.89 -18.91 6.02
CA ALA A 139 -20.39 -17.66 6.61
C ALA A 139 -19.48 -16.93 5.61
N VAL A 140 -19.68 -15.61 5.47
CA VAL A 140 -18.86 -14.75 4.60
C VAL A 140 -18.27 -13.58 5.37
N VAL A 141 -17.17 -13.05 4.83
CA VAL A 141 -16.61 -11.75 5.18
C VAL A 141 -16.85 -10.80 4.02
N THR A 142 -17.32 -9.59 4.33
CA THR A 142 -17.58 -8.55 3.34
C THR A 142 -16.51 -7.47 3.45
N ASP A 143 -15.85 -7.19 2.34
CA ASP A 143 -15.08 -5.98 2.14
C ASP A 143 -15.97 -4.94 1.45
N GLN A 144 -16.50 -4.01 2.25
CA GLN A 144 -17.38 -2.97 1.73
C GLN A 144 -16.62 -1.95 0.87
N LEU A 145 -15.33 -1.72 1.14
CA LEU A 145 -14.53 -0.73 0.44
C LEU A 145 -14.22 -1.19 -1.00
N ASN A 146 -13.84 -2.46 -1.15
CA ASN A 146 -13.53 -3.05 -2.45
C ASN A 146 -14.75 -3.69 -3.14
N GLY A 147 -15.89 -3.79 -2.45
CA GLY A 147 -17.15 -4.33 -2.99
C GLY A 147 -17.10 -5.82 -3.26
N ILE A 148 -16.42 -6.58 -2.40
CA ILE A 148 -16.26 -8.04 -2.53
C ILE A 148 -16.68 -8.79 -1.27
N THR A 149 -17.05 -10.04 -1.43
CA THR A 149 -17.22 -11.00 -0.32
C THR A 149 -16.30 -12.19 -0.51
N LEU A 150 -15.81 -12.76 0.60
CA LEU A 150 -15.03 -14.00 0.64
C LEU A 150 -15.73 -15.00 1.56
N PRO A 151 -15.70 -16.31 1.24
CA PRO A 151 -16.19 -17.33 2.16
C PRO A 151 -15.27 -17.42 3.37
N LEU A 152 -15.87 -17.55 4.55
CA LEU A 152 -15.15 -17.87 5.78
C LEU A 152 -15.06 -19.41 5.88
N LEU A 153 -13.91 -19.96 5.52
CA LEU A 153 -13.66 -21.40 5.56
C LEU A 153 -13.47 -21.89 7.01
N ASP A 154 -13.58 -23.20 7.23
CA ASP A 154 -13.31 -23.80 8.54
C ASP A 154 -11.89 -23.44 9.02
N GLY A 155 -11.75 -23.08 10.29
CA GLY A 155 -10.48 -22.62 10.88
C GLY A 155 -10.15 -21.15 10.62
N TRP A 156 -10.91 -20.46 9.76
CA TRP A 156 -10.82 -19.02 9.56
C TRP A 156 -11.85 -18.29 10.41
N VAL A 157 -11.42 -17.17 10.99
CA VAL A 157 -12.26 -16.30 11.81
C VAL A 157 -12.24 -14.87 11.27
N ARG A 158 -13.31 -14.13 11.56
CA ARG A 158 -13.33 -12.69 11.31
C ARG A 158 -12.24 -12.03 12.17
N PRO A 159 -11.62 -10.94 11.70
CA PRO A 159 -10.54 -10.30 12.41
C PRO A 159 -11.09 -9.77 13.73
N ARG A 160 -10.51 -10.22 14.84
CA ARG A 160 -10.75 -9.68 16.18
C ARG A 160 -9.42 -9.20 16.72
N ASN A 161 -9.41 -8.02 17.33
CA ASN A 161 -8.21 -7.42 17.93
C ASN A 161 -7.02 -7.32 16.95
N VAL A 162 -7.28 -6.94 15.69
CA VAL A 162 -6.22 -6.68 14.70
C VAL A 162 -5.91 -5.19 14.64
N THR A 163 -4.63 -4.84 14.54
CA THR A 163 -4.15 -3.45 14.44
C THR A 163 -3.86 -3.01 13.02
N GLU A 164 -3.69 -3.97 12.10
CA GLU A 164 -3.51 -3.69 10.68
C GLU A 164 -4.87 -3.39 10.03
N ALA A 165 -4.93 -2.33 9.24
CA ALA A 165 -6.05 -2.07 8.34
C ALA A 165 -6.15 -3.19 7.29
N ASP A 166 -7.29 -3.30 6.63
CA ASP A 166 -7.47 -4.13 5.43
C ASP A 166 -7.39 -5.66 5.63
N ILE A 167 -7.31 -6.14 6.87
CA ILE A 167 -7.44 -7.58 7.17
C ILE A 167 -8.90 -8.00 7.03
N LEU A 168 -9.14 -9.00 6.19
CA LEU A 168 -10.46 -9.61 6.01
C LEU A 168 -10.69 -10.79 6.94
N MET A 169 -9.68 -11.63 7.13
CA MET A 169 -9.79 -12.80 7.99
C MET A 169 -8.42 -13.32 8.39
N THR A 170 -8.38 -14.05 9.49
CA THR A 170 -7.19 -14.74 9.97
C THR A 170 -7.54 -16.18 10.36
N THR A 171 -6.53 -17.02 10.55
CA THR A 171 -6.71 -18.24 11.35
C THR A 171 -7.05 -17.87 12.79
N ASP A 172 -7.72 -18.78 13.48
CA ASP A 172 -7.95 -18.63 14.92
C ASP A 172 -6.64 -18.71 15.71
N GLY A 173 -6.59 -18.03 16.86
CA GLY A 173 -5.42 -18.00 17.73
C GLY A 173 -4.23 -17.18 17.22
N THR A 174 -3.21 -17.09 18.07
CA THR A 174 -1.92 -16.45 17.81
C THR A 174 -0.81 -17.32 18.41
N TYR A 175 0.40 -17.20 17.89
CA TYR A 175 1.59 -17.86 18.44
C TYR A 175 2.75 -16.85 18.52
N ASP A 176 3.79 -17.18 19.28
CA ASP A 176 4.99 -16.35 19.34
C ASP A 176 5.71 -16.40 18.00
N CYS A 177 6.01 -15.23 17.43
CA CYS A 177 6.75 -15.17 16.17
C CYS A 177 8.14 -15.83 16.34
N PRO A 178 8.69 -16.48 15.30
CA PRO A 178 9.93 -17.25 15.41
C PRO A 178 11.13 -16.49 15.99
N ALA A 179 11.25 -15.19 15.70
CA ALA A 179 12.34 -14.34 16.19
C ALA A 179 12.16 -13.83 17.64
N ASP A 180 11.35 -14.51 18.46
CA ASP A 180 11.11 -14.23 19.88
C ASP A 180 10.56 -12.80 20.18
N PHE A 181 9.85 -12.19 19.24
CA PHE A 181 9.10 -10.97 19.51
C PHE A 181 7.78 -10.86 18.74
N GLY A 182 6.74 -10.41 19.44
CA GLY A 182 5.43 -10.19 18.86
C GLY A 182 4.62 -11.47 18.67
N PHE A 183 3.40 -11.29 18.18
CA PHE A 183 2.45 -12.37 17.99
C PHE A 183 2.13 -12.52 16.50
N CYS A 184 2.28 -13.74 16.01
CA CYS A 184 2.03 -14.13 14.63
C CYS A 184 0.75 -14.96 14.53
N ARG A 185 0.25 -15.11 13.31
CA ARG A 185 -0.89 -15.97 12.97
C ARG A 185 -0.56 -16.79 11.75
N HIS A 186 -0.99 -18.05 11.75
CA HIS A 186 -0.67 -18.98 10.67
C HIS A 186 -1.31 -18.64 9.32
N GLY A 187 -2.43 -17.92 9.31
CA GLY A 187 -3.06 -17.46 8.08
C GLY A 187 -3.61 -16.05 8.21
N LYS A 188 -3.41 -15.25 7.16
CA LYS A 188 -3.98 -13.91 7.01
C LYS A 188 -4.42 -13.70 5.57
N VAL A 189 -5.58 -13.07 5.39
CA VAL A 189 -6.06 -12.56 4.09
C VAL A 189 -6.36 -11.08 4.22
N THR A 190 -5.81 -10.29 3.31
CA THR A 190 -6.06 -8.85 3.23
C THR A 190 -6.51 -8.46 1.84
N SER A 191 -7.19 -7.32 1.72
CA SER A 191 -7.63 -6.77 0.44
C SER A 191 -7.50 -5.27 0.41
N ARG A 192 -7.10 -4.74 -0.74
CA ARG A 192 -6.91 -3.31 -0.94
C ARG A 192 -7.25 -2.90 -2.36
N THR A 193 -7.61 -1.63 -2.53
CA THR A 193 -7.65 -1.02 -3.86
C THR A 193 -6.22 -0.82 -4.34
N ALA A 194 -5.91 -1.27 -5.55
CA ALA A 194 -4.62 -1.02 -6.16
C ALA A 194 -4.52 0.45 -6.59
N THR A 195 -3.43 1.10 -6.21
CA THR A 195 -2.97 2.30 -6.91
C THR A 195 -2.27 1.85 -8.17
N ALA A 196 -2.91 2.04 -9.31
CA ALA A 196 -2.37 1.62 -10.59
C ALA A 196 -2.57 2.74 -11.61
N ASP A 197 -1.63 2.87 -12.54
CA ASP A 197 -1.81 3.75 -13.69
C ASP A 197 -3.02 3.28 -14.51
N ASP A 198 -3.72 4.23 -15.12
CA ASP A 198 -4.88 3.94 -15.97
C ASP A 198 -4.55 2.86 -17.01
N GLY A 199 -5.32 1.78 -17.02
CA GLY A 199 -5.16 0.67 -17.96
C GLY A 199 -4.14 -0.40 -17.55
N SER A 200 -3.57 -0.34 -16.35
CA SER A 200 -2.73 -1.42 -15.83
C SER A 200 -3.46 -2.77 -15.82
N SER A 201 -2.84 -3.79 -16.40
CA SER A 201 -3.43 -5.13 -16.44
C SER A 201 -3.38 -5.80 -15.06
N PRO A 202 -4.33 -6.69 -14.72
CA PRO A 202 -4.25 -7.48 -13.49
C PRO A 202 -2.93 -8.26 -13.35
N GLU A 203 -2.37 -8.74 -14.46
CA GLU A 203 -1.07 -9.40 -14.47
C GLU A 203 0.06 -8.48 -14.01
N ALA A 204 0.13 -7.26 -14.53
CA ALA A 204 1.14 -6.29 -14.15
C ALA A 204 1.03 -5.94 -12.66
N ILE A 205 -0.20 -5.72 -12.18
CA ILE A 205 -0.48 -5.38 -10.78
C ILE A 205 -0.06 -6.53 -9.85
N ALA A 206 -0.49 -7.77 -10.12
CA ALA A 206 -0.17 -8.90 -9.26
C ALA A 206 1.35 -9.21 -9.23
N LYS A 207 2.05 -9.02 -10.35
CA LYS A 207 3.50 -9.20 -10.44
C LYS A 207 4.27 -8.11 -9.71
N ALA A 208 3.76 -6.87 -9.70
CA ALA A 208 4.38 -5.76 -8.95
C ALA A 208 4.10 -5.87 -7.44
N ASP A 209 2.95 -6.44 -7.04
CA ASP A 209 2.52 -6.50 -5.65
C ASP A 209 3.22 -7.59 -4.81
N ILE A 210 3.59 -8.72 -5.41
CA ILE A 210 3.97 -9.94 -4.68
C ILE A 210 5.20 -9.79 -3.78
N GLU A 211 6.17 -8.96 -4.17
CA GLU A 211 7.37 -8.70 -3.36
C GLU A 211 7.00 -7.93 -2.10
N GLU A 212 6.24 -6.85 -2.22
CA GLU A 212 5.74 -6.08 -1.07
C GLU A 212 4.84 -6.93 -0.16
N ALA A 213 4.00 -7.79 -0.75
CA ALA A 213 3.17 -8.73 0.01
C ALA A 213 4.03 -9.72 0.82
N ALA A 214 5.15 -10.19 0.27
CA ALA A 214 6.06 -11.08 0.96
C ALA A 214 6.84 -10.35 2.05
N ASP A 215 7.37 -9.16 1.76
CA ASP A 215 8.13 -8.36 2.72
C ASP A 215 7.28 -8.00 3.94
N ALA A 216 6.04 -7.55 3.72
CA ALA A 216 5.10 -7.22 4.80
C ALA A 216 4.67 -8.45 5.61
N ALA A 217 4.76 -9.65 5.04
CA ALA A 217 4.42 -10.90 5.73
C ALA A 217 5.60 -11.46 6.53
N TYR A 218 6.81 -11.47 5.95
CA TYR A 218 7.91 -12.28 6.44
C TYR A 218 9.26 -11.54 6.56
N ASP A 219 9.46 -10.36 5.95
CA ASP A 219 10.70 -9.59 6.15
C ASP A 219 10.59 -8.61 7.30
N ARG A 220 9.68 -7.61 7.21
CA ARG A 220 9.57 -6.54 8.19
C ARG A 220 8.14 -6.19 8.57
N ASP A 221 7.92 -6.00 9.86
CA ASP A 221 6.67 -5.44 10.38
C ASP A 221 6.59 -3.91 10.20
N LEU A 222 5.44 -3.33 10.56
CA LEU A 222 5.16 -1.89 10.42
C LEU A 222 6.11 -0.98 11.19
N ILE A 223 6.87 -1.51 12.15
CA ILE A 223 7.88 -0.76 12.93
C ILE A 223 9.31 -1.20 12.59
N GLY A 224 9.50 -1.94 11.50
CA GLY A 224 10.78 -2.30 10.93
C GLY A 224 11.48 -3.51 11.56
N ARG A 225 10.81 -4.25 12.46
CA ARG A 225 11.35 -5.48 13.07
C ARG A 225 11.17 -6.68 12.15
N ARG A 226 11.95 -7.75 12.36
CA ARG A 226 11.97 -8.96 11.52
C ARG A 226 11.39 -10.20 12.20
N PRO A 227 10.06 -10.38 12.29
CA PRO A 227 9.44 -11.43 13.11
C PRO A 227 9.83 -12.87 12.73
N PHE A 228 10.35 -13.07 11.52
CA PHE A 228 10.84 -14.35 11.00
C PHE A 228 12.35 -14.35 10.69
N GLY A 229 13.11 -13.40 11.26
CA GLY A 229 14.53 -13.23 10.95
C GLY A 229 14.84 -12.62 9.57
N GLY A 230 13.82 -12.42 8.74
CA GLY A 230 13.92 -11.85 7.39
C GLY A 230 13.76 -12.92 6.30
N ILE A 231 13.54 -12.46 5.06
CA ILE A 231 13.43 -13.34 3.89
C ILE A 231 14.84 -13.67 3.36
N GLU A 232 15.14 -14.96 3.21
CA GLU A 232 16.40 -15.43 2.60
C GLU A 232 16.26 -15.70 1.10
N SER A 233 15.12 -16.26 0.70
CA SER A 233 14.82 -16.57 -0.69
C SER A 233 13.33 -16.77 -0.93
N HIS A 234 12.93 -16.75 -2.19
CA HIS A 234 11.60 -17.16 -2.60
C HIS A 234 11.66 -18.07 -3.84
N LYS A 235 10.60 -18.84 -4.06
CA LYS A 235 10.37 -19.63 -5.26
C LYS A 235 8.97 -19.36 -5.80
N VAL A 236 8.87 -19.04 -7.08
CA VAL A 236 7.57 -18.93 -7.76
C VAL A 236 6.93 -20.32 -7.87
N MET A 237 5.78 -20.51 -7.22
CA MET A 237 5.02 -21.77 -7.22
C MET A 237 3.96 -21.79 -8.32
N GLY A 238 3.45 -20.61 -8.70
CA GLY A 238 2.48 -20.47 -9.77
C GLY A 238 2.24 -19.01 -10.14
N SER A 239 1.89 -18.77 -11.40
CA SER A 239 1.48 -17.47 -11.89
C SER A 239 0.57 -17.68 -13.10
N GLY A 240 -0.57 -17.01 -13.15
CA GLY A 240 -1.49 -17.23 -14.26
C GLY A 240 -2.82 -16.50 -14.19
N PRO A 241 -3.59 -16.57 -15.29
CA PRO A 241 -4.92 -15.99 -15.37
C PRO A 241 -5.90 -16.76 -14.48
N VAL A 242 -6.86 -16.05 -13.92
CA VAL A 242 -7.94 -16.62 -13.08
C VAL A 242 -9.22 -15.83 -13.28
N SER A 243 -10.38 -16.48 -13.12
CA SER A 243 -11.66 -15.78 -13.10
C SER A 243 -12.09 -15.50 -11.67
N VAL A 244 -12.37 -14.24 -11.35
CA VAL A 244 -12.81 -13.77 -10.03
C VAL A 244 -14.08 -12.96 -10.22
N ALA A 245 -15.17 -13.37 -9.57
CA ALA A 245 -16.48 -12.73 -9.73
C ALA A 245 -16.86 -12.47 -11.21
N GLY A 246 -16.62 -13.45 -12.09
CA GLY A 246 -16.91 -13.34 -13.53
C GLY A 246 -15.96 -12.45 -14.34
N ARG A 247 -14.93 -11.87 -13.72
CA ARG A 247 -13.95 -10.99 -14.35
C ARG A 247 -12.60 -11.66 -14.48
N ALA A 248 -11.81 -11.25 -15.48
CA ALA A 248 -10.46 -11.74 -15.67
C ALA A 248 -9.50 -11.09 -14.64
N GLY A 249 -8.80 -11.92 -13.90
CA GLY A 249 -7.76 -11.55 -12.94
C GLY A 249 -6.47 -12.31 -13.19
N TRP A 250 -5.48 -12.07 -12.34
CA TRP A 250 -4.19 -12.75 -12.38
C TRP A 250 -3.69 -12.99 -10.96
N PHE A 251 -3.08 -14.15 -10.72
CA PHE A 251 -2.43 -14.45 -9.46
C PHE A 251 -0.93 -14.70 -9.63
N VAL A 252 -0.17 -14.41 -8.59
CA VAL A 252 1.22 -14.82 -8.42
C VAL A 252 1.37 -15.44 -7.04
N ARG A 253 1.90 -16.65 -6.94
CA ARG A 253 2.11 -17.37 -5.69
C ARG A 253 3.58 -17.70 -5.49
N TRP A 254 4.14 -17.29 -4.35
CA TRP A 254 5.49 -17.58 -3.92
C TRP A 254 5.49 -18.55 -2.73
N ARG A 255 6.52 -19.39 -2.66
CA ARG A 255 7.00 -20.01 -1.43
C ARG A 255 8.18 -19.17 -0.93
N VAL A 256 8.08 -18.65 0.27
CA VAL A 256 9.10 -17.83 0.94
C VAL A 256 9.86 -18.71 1.93
N THR A 257 11.19 -18.56 1.95
CA THR A 257 12.08 -19.13 2.95
C THR A 257 12.61 -18.00 3.82
N THR A 258 12.48 -18.16 5.13
CA THR A 258 12.89 -17.18 6.13
C THR A 258 14.07 -17.69 6.94
N ALA A 259 14.81 -16.79 7.56
CA ALA A 259 15.94 -17.16 8.42
C ALA A 259 15.48 -17.94 9.66
N GLU A 260 14.26 -17.67 10.14
CA GLU A 260 13.65 -18.32 11.29
C GLU A 260 12.24 -18.81 10.98
N GLY A 261 11.86 -19.95 11.58
CA GLY A 261 10.56 -20.59 11.34
C GLY A 261 10.45 -21.29 9.99
N PRO A 262 9.25 -21.77 9.63
CA PRO A 262 9.03 -22.60 8.44
C PRO A 262 8.96 -21.82 7.11
N GLY A 263 9.03 -20.48 7.17
CA GLY A 263 8.60 -19.60 6.08
C GLY A 263 7.12 -19.80 5.76
N GLY A 264 6.73 -19.48 4.53
CA GLY A 264 5.33 -19.59 4.15
C GLY A 264 5.03 -19.38 2.69
N TYR A 265 3.75 -19.36 2.38
CA TYR A 265 3.20 -19.12 1.06
C TYR A 265 2.57 -17.73 1.02
N VAL A 266 2.91 -16.97 -0.01
CA VAL A 266 2.34 -15.64 -0.26
C VAL A 266 1.72 -15.66 -1.64
N GLN A 267 0.50 -15.16 -1.76
CA GLN A 267 -0.14 -14.97 -3.05
C GLN A 267 -0.73 -13.58 -3.18
N SER A 268 -0.41 -12.91 -4.28
CA SER A 268 -1.07 -11.68 -4.71
C SER A 268 -2.01 -12.00 -5.85
N LEU A 269 -3.28 -11.65 -5.68
CA LEU A 269 -4.34 -11.79 -6.66
C LEU A 269 -4.84 -10.41 -7.04
N ALA A 270 -4.81 -10.06 -8.32
CA ALA A 270 -5.37 -8.81 -8.81
C ALA A 270 -6.52 -9.07 -9.79
N PHE A 271 -7.57 -8.25 -9.72
CA PHE A 271 -8.71 -8.29 -10.64
C PHE A 271 -9.46 -6.95 -10.59
N PRO A 272 -10.17 -6.55 -11.66
CA PRO A 272 -10.97 -5.32 -11.65
C PRO A 272 -12.17 -5.44 -10.71
N SER A 273 -12.45 -4.40 -9.92
CA SER A 273 -13.63 -4.39 -9.05
C SER A 273 -14.94 -4.50 -9.85
N GLY A 274 -15.94 -5.12 -9.23
CA GLY A 274 -17.31 -5.14 -9.73
C GLY A 274 -18.06 -3.83 -9.50
N VAL A 275 -17.59 -3.00 -8.56
CA VAL A 275 -18.26 -1.77 -8.12
C VAL A 275 -17.55 -0.50 -8.61
N GLY A 276 -18.29 0.61 -8.68
CA GLY A 276 -17.75 1.93 -8.99
C GLY A 276 -17.09 2.02 -10.38
N THR A 277 -15.92 2.64 -10.44
CA THR A 277 -15.12 2.85 -11.66
C THR A 277 -14.40 1.58 -12.15
N GLY A 278 -14.53 0.46 -11.44
CA GLY A 278 -13.84 -0.78 -11.76
C GLY A 278 -12.36 -0.76 -11.39
N SER A 279 -11.95 0.09 -10.44
CA SER A 279 -10.58 0.15 -9.93
C SER A 279 -10.08 -1.25 -9.53
N PRO A 280 -8.83 -1.62 -9.83
CA PRO A 280 -8.35 -2.96 -9.52
C PRO A 280 -8.30 -3.19 -8.02
N VAL A 281 -8.69 -4.40 -7.60
CA VAL A 281 -8.57 -4.89 -6.23
C VAL A 281 -7.40 -5.87 -6.18
N VAL A 282 -6.59 -5.77 -5.14
CA VAL A 282 -5.58 -6.77 -4.80
C VAL A 282 -6.01 -7.49 -3.53
N VAL A 283 -6.03 -8.82 -3.58
CA VAL A 283 -6.21 -9.69 -2.41
C VAL A 283 -4.88 -10.41 -2.16
N ARG A 284 -4.36 -10.29 -0.94
CA ARG A 284 -3.13 -10.96 -0.50
C ARG A 284 -3.50 -12.12 0.42
N TYR A 285 -2.90 -13.29 0.16
CA TYR A 285 -2.99 -14.48 1.01
C TYR A 285 -1.62 -14.77 1.61
N VAL A 286 -1.54 -14.94 2.92
CA VAL A 286 -0.30 -15.23 3.64
C VAL A 286 -0.55 -16.42 4.55
N PHE A 287 -0.02 -17.59 4.19
CA PHE A 287 -0.17 -18.84 4.95
C PHE A 287 1.20 -19.34 5.38
N ASP A 288 1.40 -19.62 6.66
CA ASP A 288 2.59 -20.32 7.14
C ASP A 288 2.69 -21.69 6.50
N ALA A 289 3.92 -22.18 6.38
CA ALA A 289 4.18 -23.49 5.81
C ALA A 289 4.53 -24.58 6.84
N GLY A 290 4.42 -24.28 8.13
CA GLY A 290 4.53 -25.27 9.20
C GLY A 290 3.30 -26.18 9.27
N ASP A 291 3.35 -27.18 10.16
CA ASP A 291 2.27 -28.18 10.30
C ASP A 291 0.93 -27.56 10.73
N ASP A 292 0.97 -26.43 11.44
CA ASP A 292 -0.21 -25.66 11.87
C ASP A 292 -0.67 -24.61 10.83
N GLY A 293 -0.01 -24.56 9.68
CA GLY A 293 -0.37 -23.68 8.56
C GLY A 293 -1.70 -24.07 7.90
N PRO A 294 -2.47 -23.11 7.36
CA PRO A 294 -3.65 -23.43 6.57
C PRO A 294 -3.31 -24.31 5.37
N PRO A 295 -4.23 -25.20 4.94
CA PRO A 295 -4.02 -25.98 3.73
C PRO A 295 -3.77 -25.06 2.53
N LEU A 296 -2.71 -25.32 1.75
CA LEU A 296 -2.37 -24.48 0.60
C LEU A 296 -3.51 -24.37 -0.43
N ALA A 297 -4.34 -25.42 -0.55
CA ALA A 297 -5.51 -25.43 -1.40
C ALA A 297 -6.54 -24.34 -1.03
N ASP A 298 -6.48 -23.79 0.17
CA ASP A 298 -7.42 -22.77 0.64
C ASP A 298 -7.24 -21.45 -0.09
N MET A 299 -6.04 -21.14 -0.56
CA MET A 299 -5.82 -19.98 -1.44
C MET A 299 -6.70 -20.08 -2.69
N ASP A 300 -6.83 -21.27 -3.26
CA ASP A 300 -7.65 -21.53 -4.45
C ASP A 300 -9.14 -21.56 -4.11
N ARG A 301 -9.52 -22.16 -2.96
CA ARG A 301 -10.90 -22.18 -2.46
C ARG A 301 -11.42 -20.76 -2.19
N LEU A 302 -10.63 -19.94 -1.50
CA LEU A 302 -10.94 -18.53 -1.22
C LEU A 302 -11.03 -17.73 -2.52
N THR A 303 -10.04 -17.84 -3.41
CA THR A 303 -10.04 -17.14 -4.71
C THR A 303 -11.30 -17.46 -5.53
N LYS A 304 -11.69 -18.74 -5.62
CA LYS A 304 -12.89 -19.17 -6.34
C LYS A 304 -14.19 -18.68 -5.67
N GLY A 305 -14.15 -18.50 -4.36
CA GLY A 305 -15.27 -18.07 -3.53
C GLY A 305 -15.54 -16.58 -3.58
N ILE A 306 -14.64 -15.75 -4.12
CA ILE A 306 -14.85 -14.30 -4.20
C ILE A 306 -16.09 -13.99 -5.05
N ARG A 307 -16.94 -13.11 -4.53
CA ARG A 307 -18.12 -12.53 -5.21
C ARG A 307 -18.12 -11.01 -5.12
N SER A 308 -18.78 -10.35 -6.04
CA SER A 308 -19.12 -8.93 -5.88
C SER A 308 -20.27 -8.77 -4.87
N THR A 309 -20.36 -7.63 -4.19
CA THR A 309 -21.48 -7.28 -3.31
C THR A 309 -22.70 -6.76 -4.07
N THR A 310 -22.57 -6.46 -5.36
CA THR A 310 -23.64 -5.84 -6.19
C THR A 310 -24.29 -6.79 -7.21
N ASP A 311 -23.85 -8.04 -7.26
CA ASP A 311 -24.38 -9.07 -8.18
C ASP A 311 -25.42 -9.97 -7.51
#